data_AF-A0AAI8XMC0-F1
#
_entry.id   AF-A0AAI8XMC0-F1
#
_cell.length_a   1.000
_cell.length_b   1.000
_cell.length_c   1.000
_cell.angle_alpha   90.00
_cell.angle_beta   90.00
_cell.angle_gamma   90.00
#
_symmetry.space_group_name_H-M   'P 1'
#
loop_
_entity.id
_entity.type
_entity.pdbx_description
1 polymer ?
#
loop_
_entity_poly.entity_id
_entity_poly.type
_entity_poly.pdbx_seq_one_letter_code
_entity_poly.pdbx_strand_id
1 'polypeptide(L)'
;MTFGSNDAGPVTSVKCETKDGLTTISIEGKLHSTVVVTEGQAPAVKSVSIGEVGSDGPALMYSEGVSSTPVVVSRDGKNYTVTGNGLGSNVANRDAPADTPFDIAVTCP
;
A
#
# COMPACT_ATOMS: atom_id res chain seq x y z
N MET A 1 -3.50 6.29 7.14
CA MET A 1 -2.47 5.45 6.51
C MET A 1 -1.13 6.09 6.80
N THR A 2 -0.11 5.30 7.13
CA THR A 2 1.22 5.80 7.48
C THR A 2 2.29 5.02 6.73
N PHE A 3 3.44 5.65 6.50
CA PHE A 3 4.63 4.98 5.98
C PHE A 3 5.92 5.70 6.41
N GLY A 4 6.86 4.96 6.99
CA GLY A 4 8.01 5.54 7.68
C GLY A 4 7.56 6.50 8.77
N SER A 5 8.11 7.72 8.76
CA SER A 5 7.68 8.81 9.63
C SER A 5 6.57 9.68 9.02
N ASN A 6 6.02 9.30 7.85
CA ASN A 6 5.04 10.11 7.13
C ASN A 6 3.60 9.66 7.43
N ASP A 7 2.72 10.65 7.57
CA ASP A 7 1.28 10.47 7.46
C ASP A 7 0.86 10.73 5.99
N ALA A 8 0.17 9.76 5.38
CA ALA A 8 -0.28 9.87 3.99
C ALA A 8 -1.47 10.84 3.81
N GLY A 9 -1.98 11.41 4.90
CA GLY A 9 -3.13 12.29 4.94
C GLY A 9 -4.46 11.54 5.08
N PRO A 10 -5.57 12.30 5.15
CA PRO A 10 -6.90 11.71 5.22
C PRO A 10 -7.26 10.98 3.92
N VAL A 11 -7.88 9.81 4.06
CA VAL A 11 -8.51 9.07 2.97
C VAL A 11 -9.78 9.82 2.56
N THR A 12 -9.94 10.12 1.28
CA THR A 12 -11.13 10.79 0.72
C THR A 12 -12.08 9.84 0.03
N SER A 13 -11.58 8.74 -0.54
CA SER A 13 -12.39 7.72 -1.20
C SER A 13 -11.66 6.38 -1.23
N VAL A 14 -12.42 5.29 -1.22
CA VAL A 14 -11.92 3.92 -1.41
C VAL A 14 -12.75 3.26 -2.50
N LYS A 15 -12.07 2.68 -3.49
CA LYS A 15 -12.68 1.89 -4.56
C LYS A 15 -12.07 0.50 -4.57
N CYS A 16 -12.90 -0.53 -4.64
CA CYS A 16 -12.44 -1.91 -4.67
C CYS A 16 -13.03 -2.61 -5.89
N GLU A 17 -12.15 -3.16 -6.74
CA GLU A 17 -12.52 -3.92 -7.92
C GLU A 17 -11.91 -5.31 -7.82
N THR A 18 -12.70 -6.35 -8.06
CA THR A 18 -12.20 -7.73 -8.10
C THR A 18 -12.28 -8.26 -9.51
N LYS A 19 -11.14 -8.72 -10.03
CA LYS A 19 -11.00 -9.22 -11.38
C LYS A 19 -9.90 -10.28 -11.42
N ASP A 20 -10.14 -11.39 -12.11
CA ASP A 20 -9.17 -12.47 -12.32
C ASP A 20 -8.57 -13.02 -11.00
N GLY A 21 -9.38 -13.10 -9.93
CA GLY A 21 -8.96 -13.61 -8.61
C GLY A 21 -8.11 -12.63 -7.79
N LEU A 22 -8.02 -11.37 -8.23
CA LEU A 22 -7.32 -10.29 -7.53
C LEU A 22 -8.30 -9.19 -7.17
N THR A 23 -8.17 -8.63 -5.97
CA THR A 23 -8.87 -7.42 -5.54
C THR A 23 -7.89 -6.25 -5.55
N THR A 24 -8.18 -5.25 -6.38
CA THR A 24 -7.49 -3.96 -6.41
C THR A 24 -8.24 -2.97 -5.54
N ILE A 25 -7.56 -2.41 -4.56
CA ILE A 25 -8.06 -1.41 -3.62
C ILE A 25 -7.37 -0.09 -3.96
N SER A 26 -8.09 0.81 -4.63
CA SER A 26 -7.65 2.18 -4.92
C SER A 26 -8.08 3.11 -3.81
N ILE A 27 -7.14 3.88 -3.28
CA ILE A 27 -7.33 4.76 -2.14
C ILE A 27 -6.96 6.18 -2.59
N GLU A 28 -7.96 7.06 -2.59
CA GLU A 28 -7.78 8.47 -2.89
C GLU A 28 -7.56 9.26 -1.61
N GLY A 29 -6.75 10.30 -1.70
CA GLY A 29 -6.40 11.17 -0.59
C GLY A 29 -5.35 12.18 -1.03
N LYS A 30 -4.52 12.64 -0.08
CA LYS A 30 -3.36 13.49 -0.40
C LYS A 30 -2.33 12.72 -1.26
N LEU A 31 -2.15 11.43 -0.97
CA LEU A 31 -1.34 10.52 -1.78
C LEU A 31 -2.25 9.44 -2.36
N HIS A 32 -2.31 9.36 -3.69
CA HIS A 32 -2.96 8.25 -4.36
C HIS A 32 -2.24 6.95 -3.98
N SER A 33 -2.99 5.93 -3.58
CA SER A 33 -2.43 4.65 -3.16
C SER A 33 -3.21 3.49 -3.77
N THR A 34 -2.52 2.40 -4.07
CA THR A 34 -3.12 1.17 -4.59
C THR A 34 -2.59 -0.04 -3.84
N VAL A 35 -3.50 -0.93 -3.42
CA VAL A 35 -3.16 -2.23 -2.86
C VAL A 35 -3.78 -3.30 -3.75
N VAL A 36 -2.99 -4.29 -4.16
CA VAL A 36 -3.50 -5.47 -4.86
C VAL A 36 -3.34 -6.69 -3.96
N VAL A 37 -4.43 -7.41 -3.72
CA VAL A 37 -4.46 -8.63 -2.91
C VAL A 37 -5.13 -9.77 -3.67
N THR A 38 -4.87 -11.01 -3.29
CA THR A 38 -5.66 -12.15 -3.78
C THR A 38 -7.08 -12.10 -3.25
N GLU A 39 -8.03 -12.63 -4.00
CA GLU A 39 -9.40 -12.82 -3.52
C GLU A 39 -9.46 -13.92 -2.43
N GLY A 40 -10.46 -13.84 -1.54
CA GLY A 40 -10.73 -14.83 -0.50
C GLY A 40 -10.82 -14.24 0.92
N GLN A 41 -11.00 -15.12 1.90
CA GLN A 41 -11.04 -14.75 3.33
C GLN A 41 -9.65 -14.58 3.96
N ALA A 42 -8.65 -15.28 3.43
CA ALA A 42 -7.25 -15.14 3.83
C ALA A 42 -6.44 -14.60 2.62
N PRO A 43 -6.62 -13.31 2.26
CA PRO A 43 -5.92 -12.73 1.13
C PRO A 43 -4.40 -12.68 1.35
N ALA A 44 -3.64 -12.64 0.27
CA ALA A 44 -2.21 -12.37 0.26
C ALA A 44 -1.92 -11.08 -0.52
N VAL A 45 -0.94 -10.30 -0.08
CA VAL A 45 -0.57 -9.04 -0.75
C VAL A 45 0.30 -9.31 -1.97
N LYS A 46 -0.13 -8.81 -3.13
CA LYS A 46 0.63 -8.85 -4.38
C LYS A 46 1.45 -7.59 -4.61
N SER A 47 0.88 -6.43 -4.35
CA SER A 47 1.60 -5.17 -4.42
C SER A 47 0.96 -4.08 -3.57
N VAL A 48 1.79 -3.09 -3.20
CA VAL A 48 1.38 -1.85 -2.53
C VAL A 48 2.11 -0.70 -3.21
N SER A 49 1.38 0.37 -3.51
CA SER A 49 1.91 1.65 -3.96
C SER A 49 1.30 2.76 -3.12
N ILE A 50 2.13 3.66 -2.59
CA ILE A 50 1.71 4.87 -1.89
C ILE A 50 2.43 6.05 -2.55
N GLY A 51 1.68 7.01 -3.07
CA GLY A 51 2.23 8.15 -3.80
C GLY A 51 2.80 7.76 -5.17
N GLU A 52 3.60 8.67 -5.74
CA GLU A 52 4.21 8.50 -7.05
C GLU A 52 5.74 8.45 -6.92
N VAL A 53 6.32 7.30 -7.21
CA VAL A 53 7.77 7.12 -7.18
C VAL A 53 8.41 7.93 -8.30
N GLY A 54 9.44 8.72 -7.95
CA GLY A 54 10.11 9.64 -8.87
C GLY A 54 9.56 11.08 -8.86
N SER A 55 8.43 11.31 -8.18
CA SER A 55 7.95 12.67 -7.89
C SER A 55 8.76 13.35 -6.77
N ASP A 56 8.51 14.63 -6.52
CA ASP A 56 9.08 15.35 -5.38
C ASP A 56 8.43 14.98 -4.03
N GLY A 57 7.35 14.20 -4.08
CA GLY A 57 6.63 13.72 -2.90
C GLY A 57 7.22 12.44 -2.33
N PRO A 58 6.90 12.13 -1.05
CA PRO A 58 7.26 10.86 -0.47
C PRO A 58 6.46 9.73 -1.15
N ALA A 59 7.13 8.62 -1.45
CA ALA A 59 6.52 7.47 -2.11
C ALA A 59 7.06 6.15 -1.57
N LEU A 60 6.27 5.09 -1.71
CA LEU A 60 6.61 3.74 -1.30
C LEU A 60 6.05 2.72 -2.30
N MET A 61 6.85 1.69 -2.58
CA MET A 61 6.38 0.53 -3.34
C MET A 61 6.74 -0.80 -2.69
N TYR A 62 5.86 -1.78 -2.84
CA TYR A 62 6.10 -3.19 -2.57
C TYR A 62 5.53 -4.01 -3.73
N SER A 63 6.27 -5.04 -4.14
CA SER A 63 5.83 -6.04 -5.10
C SER A 63 6.31 -7.41 -4.64
N GLU A 64 5.40 -8.37 -4.61
CA GLU A 64 5.71 -9.78 -4.34
C GLU A 64 6.78 -10.27 -5.34
N GLY A 65 7.76 -11.01 -4.85
CA GLY A 65 8.87 -11.57 -5.65
C GLY A 65 10.00 -10.59 -5.98
N VAL A 66 9.81 -9.29 -5.72
CA VAL A 66 10.89 -8.28 -5.78
C VAL A 66 11.40 -7.97 -4.37
N SER A 67 10.47 -7.75 -3.43
CA SER A 67 10.83 -7.54 -2.03
C SER A 67 10.94 -8.86 -1.27
N SER A 68 11.96 -8.97 -0.43
CA SER A 68 12.09 -10.08 0.55
C SER A 68 11.41 -9.77 1.89
N THR A 69 10.89 -8.55 2.07
CA THR A 69 10.21 -8.14 3.29
C THR A 69 8.81 -8.73 3.38
N PRO A 70 8.40 -9.25 4.56
CA PRO A 70 7.05 -9.75 4.74
C PRO A 70 6.05 -8.58 4.74
N VAL A 71 4.96 -8.76 3.98
CA VAL A 71 3.78 -7.92 4.05
C VAL A 71 2.58 -8.82 4.33
N VAL A 72 1.78 -8.43 5.30
CA VAL A 72 0.58 -9.15 5.71
C VAL A 72 -0.65 -8.33 5.43
N VAL A 73 -1.74 -9.01 5.10
CA VAL A 73 -3.07 -8.44 5.01
C VAL A 73 -4.04 -9.26 5.85
N SER A 74 -4.86 -8.59 6.64
CA SER A 74 -6.05 -9.17 7.25
C SER A 74 -7.29 -8.55 6.63
N ARG A 75 -8.34 -9.36 6.52
CA ARG A 75 -9.65 -8.93 6.02
C ARG A 75 -10.72 -9.31 7.03
N ASP A 76 -11.51 -8.33 7.42
CA ASP A 76 -12.71 -8.52 8.23
C ASP A 76 -13.92 -7.90 7.50
N GLY A 77 -14.70 -8.75 6.82
CA GLY A 77 -15.78 -8.32 5.93
C GLY A 77 -15.28 -7.43 4.79
N LYS A 78 -15.53 -6.13 4.90
CA LYS A 78 -15.09 -5.10 3.94
C LYS A 78 -13.85 -4.32 4.41
N ASN A 79 -13.39 -4.55 5.63
CA ASN A 79 -12.23 -3.89 6.21
C ASN A 79 -10.96 -4.64 5.83
N TYR A 80 -9.96 -3.92 5.36
CA TYR A 80 -8.63 -4.43 5.06
C TYR A 80 -7.61 -3.70 5.92
N THR A 81 -6.73 -4.46 6.56
CA THR A 81 -5.55 -3.94 7.25
C THR A 81 -4.32 -4.57 6.61
N VAL A 82 -3.44 -3.73 6.06
CA VAL A 82 -2.22 -4.13 5.37
C VAL A 82 -1.03 -3.52 6.08
N THR A 83 -0.11 -4.35 6.54
CA THR A 83 1.09 -3.91 7.24
C THR A 83 2.32 -4.62 6.72
N GLY A 84 3.45 -3.91 6.68
CA GLY A 84 4.72 -4.48 6.26
C GLY A 84 5.75 -3.42 5.93
N ASN A 85 6.76 -3.80 5.15
CA ASN A 85 7.81 -2.89 4.70
C ASN A 85 7.85 -2.86 3.18
N GLY A 86 8.05 -1.68 2.60
CA GLY A 86 8.30 -1.50 1.18
C GLY A 86 9.50 -0.60 0.93
N LEU A 87 9.91 -0.51 -0.33
CA LEU A 87 10.97 0.38 -0.78
C LEU A 87 10.42 1.81 -0.80
N GLY A 88 10.85 2.61 0.17
CA GLY A 88 10.50 4.02 0.26
C GLY A 88 11.54 4.90 -0.43
N SER A 89 11.07 5.93 -1.14
CA SER A 89 11.90 7.06 -1.57
C SER A 89 11.53 8.28 -0.74
N ASN A 90 12.46 8.74 0.10
CA ASN A 90 12.35 10.04 0.76
C ASN A 90 13.17 11.06 -0.05
N VAL A 91 12.68 12.30 -0.12
CA VAL A 91 13.33 13.44 -0.76
C VAL A 91 14.76 13.65 -0.24
N ALA A 92 15.02 13.26 1.02
CA ALA A 92 16.33 13.37 1.66
C ALA A 92 17.37 12.32 1.20
N ASN A 93 16.96 11.20 0.58
CA ASN A 93 17.88 10.14 0.18
C ASN A 93 17.33 9.39 -1.04
N ARG A 94 17.38 10.03 -2.22
CA ARG A 94 16.88 9.44 -3.48
C ARG A 94 17.76 8.31 -4.03
N ASP A 95 19.03 8.27 -3.64
CA ASP A 95 20.02 7.36 -4.22
C ASP A 95 20.05 5.97 -3.56
N ALA A 96 19.36 5.78 -2.43
CA ALA A 96 19.26 4.50 -1.74
C ALA A 96 17.84 4.28 -1.20
N PRO A 97 17.00 3.51 -1.93
CA PRO A 97 15.69 3.09 -1.43
C PRO A 97 15.86 2.38 -0.09
N ALA A 98 15.10 2.79 0.91
CA ALA A 98 15.17 2.21 2.26
C ALA A 98 13.92 1.39 2.56
N ASP A 99 14.10 0.28 3.26
CA ASP A 99 12.99 -0.48 3.83
C ASP A 99 12.21 0.41 4.78
N THR A 100 11.00 0.75 4.37
CA THR A 100 10.13 1.72 5.03
C THR A 100 8.88 0.99 5.50
N PRO A 101 8.59 0.97 6.82
CA PRO A 101 7.38 0.34 7.33
C PRO A 101 6.14 1.10 6.85
N PHE A 102 5.02 0.42 6.67
CA PHE A 102 3.74 1.06 6.34
C PHE A 102 2.56 0.35 7.02
N ASP A 103 1.48 1.13 7.22
CA ASP A 103 0.20 0.67 7.75
C ASP A 103 -0.95 1.32 6.96
N ILE A 104 -1.77 0.46 6.35
CA ILE A 104 -2.97 0.83 5.60
C ILE A 104 -4.17 0.13 6.23
N ALA A 105 -5.08 0.90 6.81
CA ALA A 105 -6.39 0.44 7.25
C ALA A 105 -7.48 1.16 6.44
N VAL A 106 -8.27 0.40 5.67
CA VAL A 106 -9.33 0.94 4.80
C VAL A 106 -10.56 0.04 4.77
N THR A 107 -11.70 0.62 4.41
CA THR A 107 -12.97 -0.10 4.23
C THR A 107 -13.43 0.04 2.79
N CYS A 108 -13.61 -1.07 2.09
CA CYS A 108 -14.27 -1.09 0.78
C CYS A 108 -15.76 -0.75 0.92
N PRO A 109 -16.36 -0.05 -0.07
CA PRO A 109 -17.79 0.29 -0.05
C PRO A 109 -18.75 -0.91 -0.12
#